data_AF-A0A0H2WLI3-F1
#
_entry.id   AF-A0A0H2WLI3-F1
#
_cell.length_a   1.000
_cell.length_b   1.000
_cell.length_c   1.000
_cell.angle_alpha   90.00
_cell.angle_beta   90.00
_cell.angle_gamma   90.00
#
_symmetry.space_group_name_H-M   'P 1'
#
loop_
_entity.id
_entity.type
_entity.pdbx_description
1 polymer ?
#
loop_
_entity_poly.entity_id
_entity_poly.type
_entity_poly.pdbx_seq_one_letter_code
_entity_poly.pdbx_strand_id
1 'polypeptide(L)'
;MLSPDDDAPKLHKVLAEAGMGSRREMEELIIAGRVSVNGEPAHIGQRIMPTDQVRINGKPVKRKLPSKPPRVLLYHKPTGEIVSHADPEGRPSVFDRLPPMKTAKWLAVGRLDFNTEGLLMLTTSGDLANRFMHPRYSVEREYAVRVVGELSEASRQKLLHGVELDDGPANFLRIRDGGGEGTNHWYHVALAEGRNREVRRMFEAVGLMVSRLIRTRHGPIPLPRGLKRGRWEELDEAQVRRLMSTVGLKAPTEDKGGKRGGPVERRQPDPMQTSMGFINREPVLTTHGQLDQPRRGRRGPAGGGFGAGLGGGYAGLPGYGGASRQGGRDVDGNRASYGGAGANKRGAGKGGRNPNGNRAEGGARGGPRTPQQRNRSRSR
;
A
#
# COMPACT_ATOMS: atom_id res chain seq x y z
N MET A 1 -7.28 32.50 1.75
CA MET A 1 -6.09 31.88 1.15
C MET A 1 -5.41 31.09 2.24
N LEU A 2 -5.33 29.76 2.12
CA LEU A 2 -4.60 28.91 3.06
C LEU A 2 -3.10 29.05 2.78
N SER A 3 -2.29 29.23 3.82
CA SER A 3 -0.83 29.34 3.69
C SER A 3 -0.24 28.02 3.18
N PRO A 4 0.92 28.01 2.48
CA PRO A 4 1.55 26.79 1.95
C PRO A 4 1.85 25.71 3.00
N ASP A 5 1.85 26.05 4.30
CA ASP A 5 1.98 25.10 5.41
C ASP A 5 0.75 24.20 5.64
N ASP A 6 -0.45 24.60 5.19
CA ASP A 6 -1.66 23.80 5.41
C ASP A 6 -1.70 22.51 4.57
N ASP A 7 -1.00 22.51 3.42
CA ASP A 7 -0.88 21.35 2.54
C ASP A 7 0.32 20.44 2.88
N ALA A 8 1.22 20.87 3.76
CA ALA A 8 2.37 20.05 4.14
C ALA A 8 1.91 18.81 4.95
N PRO A 9 2.39 17.59 4.67
CA PRO A 9 2.03 16.42 5.45
C PRO A 9 2.69 16.44 6.83
N LYS A 10 1.97 15.91 7.84
CA LYS A 10 2.53 15.73 9.19
C LYS A 10 3.68 14.71 9.19
N LEU A 11 4.73 14.97 9.97
CA LEU A 11 5.96 14.17 10.06
C LEU A 11 5.70 12.67 10.29
N HIS A 12 4.90 12.31 11.29
CA HIS A 12 4.55 10.92 11.60
C HIS A 12 3.89 10.16 10.42
N LYS A 13 3.14 10.84 9.54
CA LYS A 13 2.51 10.25 8.35
C LYS A 13 3.59 9.93 7.33
N VAL A 14 4.48 10.89 7.05
CA VAL A 14 5.56 10.72 6.08
C VAL A 14 6.52 9.62 6.49
N LEU A 15 6.86 9.54 7.79
CA LEU A 15 7.73 8.49 8.32
C LEU A 15 7.09 7.10 8.24
N ALA A 16 5.79 6.99 8.56
CA ALA A 16 5.07 5.73 8.43
C ALA A 16 4.98 5.28 6.96
N GLU A 17 4.74 6.20 6.03
CA GLU A 17 4.72 5.92 4.58
C GLU A 17 6.10 5.51 4.04
N ALA A 18 7.18 6.02 4.62
CA ALA A 18 8.54 5.57 4.35
C ALA A 18 8.89 4.20 4.97
N GLY A 19 7.91 3.54 5.62
CA GLY A 19 8.07 2.20 6.19
C GLY A 19 8.75 2.16 7.56
N MET A 20 8.98 3.30 8.21
CA MET A 20 9.73 3.38 9.47
C MET A 20 8.98 2.83 10.70
N GLY A 21 7.68 2.58 10.59
CA GLY A 21 6.84 2.06 11.67
C GLY A 21 5.37 2.42 11.45
N SER A 22 4.53 2.14 12.45
CA SER A 22 3.15 2.66 12.48
C SER A 22 3.14 4.16 12.81
N ARG A 23 2.04 4.86 12.50
CA ARG A 23 1.93 6.30 12.83
C ARG A 23 2.09 6.57 14.32
N ARG A 24 1.56 5.68 15.17
CA ARG A 24 1.66 5.77 16.64
C ARG A 24 3.08 5.54 17.12
N GLU A 25 3.76 4.52 16.62
CA GLU A 25 5.19 4.30 16.89
C GLU A 25 6.02 5.53 16.50
N MET A 26 5.71 6.18 15.37
CA MET A 26 6.42 7.39 14.97
C MET A 26 6.16 8.57 15.92
N GLU A 27 4.94 8.74 16.42
CA GLU A 27 4.64 9.74 17.45
C GLU A 27 5.39 9.47 18.76
N GLU A 28 5.45 8.21 19.20
CA GLU A 28 6.22 7.80 20.38
C GLU A 28 7.72 8.11 20.22
N LEU A 29 8.29 7.85 19.04
CA LEU A 29 9.69 8.21 18.75
C LEU A 29 9.91 9.72 18.74
N ILE A 30 8.94 10.50 18.25
CA ILE A 30 9.00 11.97 18.28
C ILE A 30 8.97 12.46 19.74
N ILE A 31 8.04 11.95 20.56
CA ILE A 31 7.94 12.26 21.99
C ILE A 31 9.25 11.93 22.72
N ALA A 32 9.87 10.79 22.38
CA ALA A 32 11.13 10.37 22.96
C ALA A 32 12.36 11.18 22.49
N GLY A 33 12.17 12.23 21.66
CA GLY A 33 13.27 13.05 21.14
C GLY A 33 14.19 12.32 20.17
N ARG A 34 13.76 11.17 19.63
CA ARG A 34 14.57 10.32 18.74
C ARG A 34 14.47 10.73 17.27
N VAL A 35 13.62 11.69 16.95
CA VAL A 35 13.42 12.21 15.59
C VAL A 35 13.84 13.67 15.54
N SER A 36 14.64 14.03 14.53
CA SER A 36 15.05 15.41 14.29
C SER A 36 14.73 15.84 12.86
N VAL A 37 14.33 17.09 12.67
CA VAL A 37 14.10 17.72 11.37
C VAL A 37 15.07 18.88 11.23
N ASN A 38 15.87 18.91 10.15
CA ASN A 38 16.86 19.94 9.87
C ASN A 38 17.89 20.19 11.00
N GLY A 39 18.12 19.18 11.86
CA GLY A 39 19.06 19.26 12.98
C GLY A 39 18.40 19.58 14.33
N GLU A 40 17.13 19.94 14.35
CA GLU A 40 16.38 20.25 15.57
C GLU A 40 15.47 19.09 16.00
N PRO A 41 15.26 18.85 17.31
CA PRO A 41 14.30 17.86 17.79
C PRO A 41 12.89 18.11 17.26
N ALA A 42 12.24 17.06 16.78
CA ALA A 42 10.89 17.16 16.25
C ALA A 42 9.84 17.25 17.37
N HIS A 43 8.67 17.81 17.06
CA HIS A 43 7.50 17.84 17.97
C HIS A 43 6.26 17.17 17.36
N ILE A 44 5.31 16.76 18.21
CA ILE A 44 4.07 16.13 17.76
C ILE A 44 3.27 17.11 16.90
N GLY A 45 2.76 16.62 15.78
CA GLY A 45 1.96 17.44 14.85
C GLY A 45 2.79 18.29 13.88
N GLN A 46 4.12 18.32 14.03
CA GLN A 46 5.02 19.01 13.11
C GLN A 46 4.77 18.58 11.67
N ARG A 47 4.69 19.56 10.77
CA ARG A 47 4.53 19.37 9.33
C ARG A 47 5.89 19.56 8.66
N ILE A 48 6.14 18.83 7.58
CA ILE A 48 7.44 18.85 6.91
C ILE A 48 7.29 19.02 5.42
N MET A 49 8.21 19.78 4.84
CA MET A 49 8.35 19.97 3.41
C MET A 49 9.18 18.84 2.78
N PRO A 50 9.07 18.60 1.46
CA PRO A 50 9.92 17.64 0.75
C PRO A 50 11.42 17.89 0.86
N THR A 51 11.83 19.14 1.09
CA THR A 51 13.23 19.57 1.20
C THR A 51 13.87 19.27 2.56
N ASP A 52 13.06 19.06 3.61
CA ASP A 52 13.57 18.89 4.97
C ASP A 52 14.44 17.63 5.15
N GLN A 53 15.44 17.71 6.00
CA GLN A 53 16.27 16.57 6.38
C GLN A 53 15.74 15.93 7.65
N VAL A 54 15.12 14.76 7.52
CA VAL A 54 14.61 14.00 8.67
C VAL A 54 15.62 12.93 9.07
N ARG A 55 15.93 12.84 10.37
CA ARG A 55 16.75 11.77 10.95
C ARG A 55 15.99 11.06 12.06
N ILE A 56 16.17 9.74 12.16
CA ILE A 56 15.70 8.93 13.29
C ILE A 56 16.93 8.28 13.94
N ASN A 57 17.14 8.50 15.24
CA ASN A 57 18.34 8.08 15.97
C ASN A 57 19.64 8.50 15.25
N GLY A 58 19.68 9.73 14.74
CA GLY A 58 20.83 10.27 13.98
C GLY A 58 20.98 9.77 12.54
N LYS A 59 20.23 8.76 12.10
CA LYS A 59 20.31 8.22 10.74
C LYS A 59 19.35 8.95 9.80
N PRO A 60 19.80 9.45 8.64
CA PRO A 60 18.95 10.14 7.68
C PRO A 60 17.91 9.20 7.04
N VAL A 61 16.66 9.64 7.02
CA VAL A 61 15.56 8.91 6.38
C VAL A 61 15.43 9.39 4.94
N LYS A 62 15.64 8.50 3.97
CA LYS A 62 15.45 8.81 2.56
C LYS A 62 13.96 8.85 2.23
N ARG A 63 13.42 10.06 2.09
CA ARG A 63 12.03 10.31 1.67
C ARG A 63 12.01 10.45 0.14
N LYS A 64 11.68 9.38 -0.58
CA LYS A 64 11.49 9.47 -2.05
C LYS A 64 10.06 9.94 -2.32
N LEU A 65 9.90 11.01 -3.10
CA LEU A 65 8.60 11.31 -3.69
C LEU A 65 8.19 10.12 -4.58
N PRO A 66 6.98 9.56 -4.42
CA PRO A 66 6.55 8.44 -5.23
C PRO A 66 6.34 8.92 -6.67
N SER A 67 7.14 8.40 -7.60
CA SER A 67 6.94 8.62 -9.05
C SER A 67 5.88 7.70 -9.65
N LYS A 68 5.53 6.61 -8.95
CA LYS A 68 4.57 5.60 -9.37
C LYS A 68 3.31 5.66 -8.50
N PRO A 69 2.14 5.26 -9.04
CA PRO A 69 0.95 5.07 -8.22
C PRO A 69 1.21 4.04 -7.11
N PRO A 70 0.46 4.12 -6.00
CA PRO A 70 0.57 3.13 -4.94
C PRO A 70 0.21 1.73 -5.44
N ARG A 71 0.71 0.71 -4.76
CA ARG A 71 0.32 -0.67 -5.08
C ARG A 71 -1.01 -0.98 -4.42
N VAL A 72 -1.82 -1.82 -5.07
CA VAL A 72 -3.12 -2.28 -4.55
C VAL A 72 -3.25 -3.77 -4.80
N LEU A 73 -3.46 -4.55 -3.74
CA LEU A 73 -3.76 -5.97 -3.80
C LEU A 73 -5.24 -6.20 -3.51
N LEU A 74 -5.85 -7.08 -4.30
CA LEU A 74 -7.15 -7.66 -4.01
C LEU A 74 -6.90 -9.04 -3.42
N TYR A 75 -7.23 -9.21 -2.15
CA TYR A 75 -7.07 -10.48 -1.44
C TYR A 75 -8.42 -11.15 -1.23
N HIS A 76 -8.54 -12.42 -1.61
CA HIS A 76 -9.70 -13.23 -1.24
C HIS A 76 -9.44 -13.85 0.13
N LYS A 77 -9.72 -13.10 1.19
CA LYS A 77 -9.50 -13.50 2.57
C LYS A 77 -10.31 -14.78 2.91
N PRO A 78 -9.66 -15.85 3.41
CA PRO A 78 -10.36 -17.00 3.96
C PRO A 78 -10.84 -16.73 5.42
N THR A 79 -11.64 -17.63 5.97
CA THR A 79 -11.84 -17.68 7.41
C THR A 79 -10.55 -18.13 8.12
N GLY A 80 -10.43 -17.83 9.41
CA GLY A 80 -9.29 -18.27 10.22
C GLY A 80 -8.08 -17.32 10.18
N GLU A 81 -8.20 -16.17 9.52
CA GLU A 81 -7.18 -15.13 9.49
C GLU A 81 -7.69 -13.83 10.11
N ILE A 82 -6.83 -13.17 10.88
CA ILE A 82 -7.09 -11.83 11.42
C ILE A 82 -6.57 -10.73 10.49
N VAL A 83 -7.17 -9.55 10.57
CA VAL A 83 -6.68 -8.35 9.88
C VAL A 83 -5.96 -7.45 10.88
N SER A 84 -4.76 -7.86 11.29
CA SER A 84 -3.89 -7.10 12.21
C SER A 84 -2.41 -7.44 11.96
N HIS A 85 -1.54 -6.45 12.12
CA HIS A 85 -0.07 -6.64 12.05
C HIS A 85 0.51 -7.28 13.32
N ALA A 86 -0.19 -7.15 14.44
CA ALA A 86 0.22 -7.69 15.72
C ALA A 86 -0.97 -8.34 16.42
N ASP A 87 -0.78 -9.56 16.90
CA ASP A 87 -1.78 -10.31 17.65
C ASP A 87 -1.15 -10.93 18.89
N PRO A 88 -1.63 -10.58 20.10
CA PRO A 88 -1.13 -11.18 21.33
C PRO A 88 -1.32 -12.70 21.39
N GLU A 89 -2.34 -13.23 20.72
CA GLU A 89 -2.69 -14.65 20.71
C GLU A 89 -1.94 -15.45 19.62
N GLY A 90 -1.14 -14.79 18.77
CA GLY A 90 -0.34 -15.45 17.73
C GLY A 90 -1.18 -16.09 16.61
N ARG A 91 -2.39 -15.62 16.35
CA ARG A 91 -3.25 -16.15 15.28
C ARG A 91 -2.71 -15.78 13.89
N PRO A 92 -2.99 -16.60 12.85
CA PRO A 92 -2.58 -16.31 11.48
C PRO A 92 -3.13 -14.98 10.97
N SER A 93 -2.26 -14.16 10.39
CA SER A 93 -2.62 -12.85 9.85
C SER A 93 -2.72 -12.88 8.33
N VAL A 94 -3.61 -12.04 7.79
CA VAL A 94 -3.68 -11.78 6.34
C VAL A 94 -2.34 -11.28 5.77
N PHE A 95 -1.50 -10.65 6.60
CA PHE A 95 -0.22 -10.08 6.18
C PHE A 95 0.87 -11.15 5.95
N ASP A 96 0.73 -12.33 6.56
CA ASP A 96 1.73 -13.42 6.50
C ASP A 96 1.86 -14.01 5.08
N ARG A 97 0.83 -13.85 4.25
CA ARG A 97 0.73 -14.43 2.89
C ARG A 97 0.97 -13.41 1.77
N LEU A 98 1.33 -12.18 2.12
CA LEU A 98 1.50 -11.09 1.16
C LEU A 98 2.94 -11.00 0.66
N PRO A 99 3.16 -10.43 -0.55
CA PRO A 99 4.50 -10.26 -1.07
C PRO A 99 5.30 -9.31 -0.16
N PRO A 100 6.52 -9.68 0.26
CA PRO A 100 7.34 -8.85 1.12
C PRO A 100 7.73 -7.55 0.42
N MET A 101 7.86 -6.47 1.18
CA MET A 101 8.25 -5.16 0.67
C MET A 101 9.43 -4.61 1.46
N LYS A 102 10.42 -4.06 0.74
CA LYS A 102 11.66 -3.54 1.34
C LYS A 102 11.50 -2.17 1.99
N THR A 103 10.64 -1.32 1.42
CA THR A 103 10.58 0.12 1.74
C THR A 103 9.18 0.62 2.11
N ALA A 104 8.18 -0.25 2.09
CA ALA A 104 6.79 0.10 2.37
C ALA A 104 6.12 -1.05 3.12
N LYS A 105 4.97 -0.77 3.75
CA LYS A 105 4.14 -1.76 4.42
C LYS A 105 2.77 -1.84 3.76
N TRP A 106 2.18 -3.03 3.76
CA TRP A 106 0.80 -3.21 3.33
C TRP A 106 -0.16 -2.67 4.40
N LEU A 107 -1.11 -1.85 3.97
CA LEU A 107 -2.20 -1.33 4.78
C LEU A 107 -3.48 -2.02 4.34
N ALA A 108 -4.19 -2.64 5.28
CA ALA A 108 -5.50 -3.19 5.02
C ALA A 108 -6.55 -2.07 4.90
N VAL A 109 -7.41 -2.17 3.88
CA VAL A 109 -8.52 -1.25 3.69
C VAL A 109 -9.74 -1.80 4.41
N GLY A 110 -9.90 -1.34 5.64
CA GLY A 110 -10.86 -1.84 6.60
C GLY A 110 -10.45 -3.20 7.16
N ARG A 111 -11.37 -3.80 7.91
CA ARG A 111 -11.19 -5.13 8.50
C ARG A 111 -12.30 -6.06 8.04
N LEU A 112 -12.00 -7.34 8.03
CA LEU A 112 -12.97 -8.43 7.97
C LEU A 112 -12.79 -9.26 9.23
N ASP A 113 -13.88 -9.72 9.82
CA ASP A 113 -13.82 -10.56 11.01
C ASP A 113 -13.09 -11.88 10.72
N PHE A 114 -12.64 -12.53 11.79
CA PHE A 114 -11.96 -13.83 11.74
C PHE A 114 -12.76 -14.89 10.94
N ASN A 115 -14.08 -14.91 11.12
CA ASN A 115 -15.02 -15.84 10.46
C ASN A 115 -15.72 -15.22 9.23
N THR A 116 -15.16 -14.16 8.65
CA THR A 116 -15.70 -13.52 7.44
C THR A 116 -14.72 -13.69 6.29
N GLU A 117 -15.26 -14.12 5.15
CA GLU A 117 -14.52 -14.35 3.91
C GLU A 117 -14.68 -13.18 2.93
N GLY A 118 -13.90 -13.20 1.85
CA GLY A 118 -14.14 -12.40 0.67
C GLY A 118 -13.11 -11.30 0.44
N LEU A 119 -13.50 -10.28 -0.30
CA LEU A 119 -12.61 -9.24 -0.78
C LEU A 119 -12.04 -8.41 0.37
N LEU A 120 -10.72 -8.46 0.56
CA LEU A 120 -9.95 -7.52 1.36
C LEU A 120 -8.99 -6.79 0.44
N MET A 121 -9.14 -5.47 0.33
CA MET A 121 -8.18 -4.66 -0.41
C MET A 121 -7.03 -4.29 0.51
N LEU A 122 -5.79 -4.40 0.01
CA LEU A 122 -4.60 -3.90 0.68
C LEU A 122 -3.90 -2.89 -0.22
N THR A 123 -3.31 -1.85 0.37
CA THR A 123 -2.61 -0.81 -0.40
C THR A 123 -1.38 -0.30 0.34
N THR A 124 -0.46 0.30 -0.40
CA THR A 124 0.67 1.05 0.18
C THR A 124 0.34 2.52 0.44
N SER A 125 -0.85 3.00 0.06
CA SER A 125 -1.27 4.39 0.29
C SER A 125 -2.25 4.52 1.45
N GLY A 126 -1.84 5.28 2.47
CA GLY A 126 -2.73 5.63 3.58
C GLY A 126 -3.91 6.49 3.16
N ASP A 127 -3.74 7.32 2.12
CA ASP A 127 -4.81 8.20 1.61
C ASP A 127 -5.89 7.41 0.86
N LEU A 128 -5.48 6.43 0.04
CA LEU A 128 -6.43 5.52 -0.61
C LEU A 128 -7.18 4.67 0.42
N ALA A 129 -6.47 4.12 1.41
CA ALA A 129 -7.08 3.36 2.50
C ALA A 129 -8.10 4.20 3.26
N ASN A 130 -7.74 5.43 3.64
CA ASN A 130 -8.64 6.37 4.32
C ASN A 130 -9.86 6.71 3.47
N ARG A 131 -9.70 6.89 2.15
CA ARG A 131 -10.80 7.20 1.23
C ARG A 131 -11.88 6.12 1.19
N PHE A 132 -11.49 4.86 1.37
CA PHE A 132 -12.41 3.72 1.43
C PHE A 132 -12.96 3.44 2.82
N MET A 133 -12.22 3.76 3.89
CA MET A 133 -12.60 3.45 5.26
C MET A 133 -13.43 4.54 5.93
N HIS A 134 -13.17 5.81 5.62
CA HIS A 134 -13.74 6.91 6.39
C HIS A 134 -15.25 7.07 6.11
N PRO A 135 -16.11 7.12 7.14
CA PRO A 135 -17.57 7.18 6.98
C PRO A 135 -18.06 8.30 6.07
N ARG A 136 -17.41 9.48 6.11
CA ARG A 136 -17.72 10.64 5.26
C ARG A 136 -17.81 10.36 3.75
N TYR A 137 -17.18 9.30 3.26
CA TYR A 137 -17.18 8.94 1.84
C TYR A 137 -18.23 7.90 1.49
N SER A 138 -18.91 7.32 2.50
CA SER A 138 -20.02 6.39 2.34
C SER A 138 -19.76 5.28 1.31
N VAL A 139 -18.54 4.75 1.28
CA VAL A 139 -18.14 3.78 0.27
C VAL A 139 -18.86 2.46 0.52
N GLU A 140 -19.70 2.08 -0.44
CA GLU A 140 -20.52 0.88 -0.37
C GLU A 140 -19.67 -0.40 -0.19
N ARG A 141 -20.24 -1.35 0.55
CA ARG A 141 -19.72 -2.71 0.74
C ARG A 141 -20.85 -3.67 0.47
N GLU A 142 -20.63 -4.64 -0.39
CA GLU A 142 -21.62 -5.68 -0.69
C GLU A 142 -21.17 -7.02 -0.12
N TYR A 143 -22.14 -7.74 0.42
CA TYR A 143 -21.94 -9.05 1.01
C TYR A 143 -22.92 -10.05 0.43
N ALA A 144 -22.43 -11.27 0.20
CA ALA A 144 -23.26 -12.46 0.10
C ALA A 144 -23.36 -13.09 1.50
N VAL A 145 -24.59 -13.21 1.99
CA VAL A 145 -24.92 -13.67 3.33
C VAL A 145 -25.70 -14.95 3.19
N ARG A 146 -25.25 -16.03 3.83
CA ARG A 146 -26.04 -17.25 3.98
C ARG A 146 -26.63 -17.25 5.38
N VAL A 147 -27.96 -17.34 5.46
CA VAL A 147 -28.69 -17.44 6.71
C VAL A 147 -29.32 -18.81 6.87
N VAL A 148 -29.63 -19.17 8.11
CA VAL A 148 -30.47 -20.33 8.44
C VAL A 148 -31.92 -19.84 8.54
N GLY A 149 -32.81 -20.43 7.75
CA GLY A 149 -34.18 -19.95 7.55
C GLY A 149 -34.31 -19.03 6.33
N GLU A 150 -35.47 -18.40 6.21
CA GLU A 150 -35.82 -17.51 5.09
C GLU A 150 -36.24 -16.14 5.63
N LEU A 151 -35.87 -15.09 4.91
CA LEU A 151 -36.24 -13.72 5.22
C LEU A 151 -37.67 -13.45 4.77
N SER A 152 -38.59 -13.33 5.74
CA SER A 152 -39.95 -12.86 5.46
C SER A 152 -39.93 -11.44 4.88
N GLU A 153 -40.90 -11.11 4.05
CA GLU A 153 -41.00 -9.76 3.46
C GLU A 153 -41.12 -8.67 4.55
N ALA A 154 -41.82 -8.94 5.66
CA ALA A 154 -41.90 -8.03 6.80
C ALA A 154 -40.51 -7.78 7.44
N SER A 155 -39.73 -8.84 7.66
CA SER A 155 -38.35 -8.72 8.18
C SER A 155 -37.44 -7.99 7.20
N ARG A 156 -37.62 -8.23 5.89
CA ARG A 156 -36.89 -7.54 4.83
C ARG A 156 -37.14 -6.03 4.86
N GLN A 157 -38.40 -5.60 4.98
CA GLN A 157 -38.74 -4.18 5.07
C GLN A 157 -38.15 -3.54 6.33
N LYS A 158 -38.18 -4.23 7.48
CA LYS A 158 -37.50 -3.75 8.71
C LYS A 158 -36.01 -3.51 8.47
N LEU A 159 -35.31 -4.46 7.85
CA LEU A 159 -33.89 -4.31 7.56
C LEU A 159 -33.56 -3.17 6.57
N LEU A 160 -34.49 -2.82 5.68
CA LEU A 160 -34.33 -1.71 4.74
C LEU A 160 -34.66 -0.34 5.37
N HIS A 161 -35.66 -0.27 6.24
CA HIS A 161 -36.08 0.96 6.91
C HIS A 161 -35.21 1.31 8.12
N GLY A 162 -34.70 0.30 8.81
CA GLY A 162 -33.85 0.45 9.98
C GLY A 162 -34.20 -0.52 11.10
N VAL A 163 -33.17 -1.07 11.72
CA VAL A 163 -33.26 -1.86 12.95
C VAL A 163 -32.41 -1.21 14.02
N GLU A 164 -32.87 -1.26 15.26
CA GLU A 164 -32.09 -0.81 16.42
C GLU A 164 -31.05 -1.86 16.78
N LEU A 165 -29.80 -1.42 16.91
CA LEU A 165 -28.69 -2.22 17.42
C LEU A 165 -28.11 -1.55 18.67
N ASP A 166 -27.29 -2.27 19.45
CA ASP A 166 -26.71 -1.76 20.70
C ASP A 166 -25.92 -0.44 20.56
N ASP A 167 -25.32 -0.20 19.40
CA ASP A 167 -24.54 0.98 19.06
C ASP A 167 -25.30 1.98 18.15
N GLY A 168 -26.64 1.86 18.07
CA GLY A 168 -27.54 2.76 17.33
C GLY A 168 -28.24 2.13 16.11
N PRO A 169 -29.10 2.87 15.41
CA PRO A 169 -29.86 2.36 14.27
C PRO A 169 -28.94 1.97 13.10
N ALA A 170 -29.37 0.97 12.32
CA ALA A 170 -28.66 0.52 11.12
C ALA A 170 -29.66 0.02 10.06
N ASN A 171 -29.36 0.23 8.78
CA ASN A 171 -30.22 -0.22 7.67
C ASN A 171 -29.39 -0.67 6.45
N PHE A 172 -29.92 -1.63 5.69
CA PHE A 172 -29.32 -2.02 4.43
C PHE A 172 -29.76 -1.06 3.33
N LEU A 173 -28.83 -0.73 2.43
CA LEU A 173 -29.15 0.06 1.23
C LEU A 173 -29.99 -0.74 0.23
N ARG A 174 -29.70 -2.05 0.14
CA ARG A 174 -30.40 -2.99 -0.73
C ARG A 174 -30.27 -4.40 -0.19
N ILE A 175 -31.32 -5.18 -0.39
CA ILE A 175 -31.36 -6.62 -0.13
C ILE A 175 -31.94 -7.29 -1.37
N ARG A 176 -31.13 -8.15 -2.00
CA ARG A 176 -31.54 -9.00 -3.13
C ARG A 176 -31.49 -10.45 -2.73
N ASP A 177 -32.47 -11.19 -3.20
CA ASP A 177 -32.48 -12.63 -3.01
C ASP A 177 -31.40 -13.29 -3.88
N GLY A 178 -30.61 -14.18 -3.27
CA GLY A 178 -29.60 -15.01 -3.93
C GLY A 178 -30.05 -16.47 -4.13
N GLY A 179 -31.26 -16.82 -3.68
CA GLY A 179 -31.80 -18.18 -3.71
C GLY A 179 -31.25 -19.08 -2.61
N GLY A 180 -31.72 -20.32 -2.56
CA GLY A 180 -31.30 -21.29 -1.56
C GLY A 180 -32.03 -22.61 -1.72
N GLU A 181 -31.49 -23.64 -1.08
CA GLU A 181 -32.11 -24.97 -1.01
C GLU A 181 -32.14 -25.44 0.44
N GLY A 182 -33.27 -26.03 0.84
CA GLY A 182 -33.48 -26.54 2.20
C GLY A 182 -33.50 -25.42 3.24
N THR A 183 -32.78 -25.59 4.34
CA THR A 183 -32.82 -24.66 5.49
C THR A 183 -31.90 -23.45 5.35
N ASN A 184 -31.13 -23.34 4.26
CA ASN A 184 -30.19 -22.24 4.08
C ASN A 184 -30.58 -21.38 2.88
N HIS A 185 -30.62 -20.07 3.09
CA HIS A 185 -30.91 -19.09 2.05
C HIS A 185 -29.78 -18.08 1.88
N TRP A 186 -29.52 -17.66 0.65
CA TRP A 186 -28.56 -16.61 0.34
C TRP A 186 -29.26 -15.27 0.10
N TYR A 187 -28.65 -14.21 0.59
CA TYR A 187 -29.03 -12.83 0.34
C TYR A 187 -27.80 -12.00 -0.03
N HIS A 188 -27.97 -11.11 -1.01
CA HIS A 188 -26.99 -10.09 -1.35
C HIS A 188 -27.40 -8.76 -0.71
N VAL A 189 -26.58 -8.25 0.19
CA VAL A 189 -26.85 -7.02 0.93
C VAL A 189 -25.77 -5.98 0.69
N ALA A 190 -26.13 -4.69 0.77
CA ALA A 190 -25.17 -3.59 0.69
C ALA A 190 -25.30 -2.60 1.87
N LEU A 191 -24.16 -2.10 2.33
CA LEU A 191 -24.02 -1.12 3.41
C LEU A 191 -23.05 0.00 2.99
N ALA A 192 -23.29 1.23 3.44
CA ALA A 192 -22.34 2.34 3.30
C ALA A 192 -21.37 2.45 4.49
N GLU A 193 -21.71 1.83 5.62
CA GLU A 193 -20.92 1.80 6.85
C GLU A 193 -20.23 0.44 7.06
N GLY A 194 -19.59 0.28 8.21
CA GLY A 194 -18.80 -0.90 8.54
C GLY A 194 -18.55 -1.00 10.03
N ARG A 195 -19.62 -0.90 10.84
CA ARG A 195 -19.56 -1.10 12.28
C ARG A 195 -19.20 -2.55 12.60
N ASN A 196 -18.77 -2.80 13.84
CA ASN A 196 -18.34 -4.14 14.23
C ASN A 196 -19.47 -5.15 14.03
N ARG A 197 -19.20 -6.21 13.24
CA ARG A 197 -20.13 -7.32 12.97
C ARG A 197 -21.54 -6.91 12.51
N GLU A 198 -21.66 -5.73 11.91
CA GLU A 198 -22.91 -5.07 11.59
C GLU A 198 -23.92 -5.94 10.83
N VAL A 199 -23.49 -6.55 9.71
CA VAL A 199 -24.35 -7.44 8.92
C VAL A 199 -24.93 -8.57 9.76
N ARG A 200 -24.13 -9.18 10.65
CA ARG A 200 -24.59 -10.29 11.50
C ARG A 200 -25.62 -9.81 12.50
N ARG A 201 -25.35 -8.70 13.18
CA ARG A 201 -26.25 -8.12 14.18
C ARG A 201 -27.58 -7.68 13.58
N MET A 202 -27.57 -7.15 12.37
CA MET A 202 -28.80 -6.79 11.66
C MET A 202 -29.68 -8.02 11.37
N PHE A 203 -29.11 -9.11 10.84
CA PHE A 203 -29.88 -10.34 10.62
C PHE A 203 -30.33 -10.98 11.95
N GLU A 204 -29.50 -10.94 12.99
CA GLU A 204 -29.86 -11.41 14.34
C GLU A 204 -31.03 -10.61 14.93
N ALA A 205 -31.10 -9.30 14.69
CA ALA A 205 -32.19 -8.44 15.14
C ALA A 205 -33.56 -8.79 14.53
N VAL A 206 -33.58 -9.50 13.39
CA VAL A 206 -34.81 -10.04 12.78
C VAL A 206 -34.98 -11.56 13.00
N GLY A 207 -34.19 -12.14 13.92
CA GLY A 207 -34.29 -13.54 14.32
C GLY A 207 -33.61 -14.54 13.38
N LEU A 208 -32.72 -14.09 12.48
CA LEU A 208 -32.01 -14.94 11.53
C LEU A 208 -30.53 -15.08 11.87
N MET A 209 -30.03 -16.31 11.87
CA MET A 209 -28.61 -16.59 12.13
C MET A 209 -27.81 -16.62 10.84
N VAL A 210 -26.70 -15.86 10.79
CA VAL A 210 -25.78 -15.85 9.65
C VAL A 210 -24.77 -17.01 9.75
N SER A 211 -24.96 -18.05 8.92
CA SER A 211 -24.05 -19.19 8.83
C SER A 211 -22.80 -18.89 8.01
N ARG A 212 -22.88 -18.00 7.01
CA ARG A 212 -21.73 -17.62 6.18
C ARG A 212 -21.82 -16.18 5.71
N LEU A 213 -20.68 -15.49 5.67
CA LEU A 213 -20.59 -14.09 5.24
C LEU A 213 -19.39 -13.91 4.35
N ILE A 214 -19.62 -13.39 3.14
CA ILE A 214 -18.59 -13.16 2.13
C ILE A 214 -18.71 -11.73 1.61
N ARG A 215 -17.67 -10.91 1.76
CA ARG A 215 -17.65 -9.59 1.10
C ARG A 215 -17.38 -9.77 -0.39
N THR A 216 -18.36 -9.46 -1.23
CA THR A 216 -18.28 -9.64 -2.69
C THR A 216 -17.84 -8.39 -3.42
N ARG A 217 -17.97 -7.20 -2.80
CA ARG A 217 -17.56 -5.92 -3.41
C ARG A 217 -17.21 -4.88 -2.35
N HIS A 218 -16.24 -4.02 -2.66
CA HIS A 218 -15.93 -2.84 -1.85
C HIS A 218 -15.72 -1.63 -2.77
N GLY A 219 -16.62 -0.66 -2.68
CA GLY A 219 -16.69 0.48 -3.58
C GLY A 219 -16.78 0.02 -5.03
N PRO A 220 -15.99 0.58 -5.96
CA PRO A 220 -16.02 0.19 -7.37
C PRO A 220 -15.40 -1.19 -7.65
N ILE A 221 -14.78 -1.84 -6.66
CA ILE A 221 -13.99 -3.06 -6.87
C ILE A 221 -14.79 -4.30 -6.44
N PRO A 222 -15.22 -5.16 -7.39
CA PRO A 222 -15.79 -6.46 -7.08
C PRO A 222 -14.68 -7.47 -6.74
N LEU A 223 -15.04 -8.54 -6.03
CA LEU A 223 -14.19 -9.71 -5.87
C LEU A 223 -14.00 -10.38 -7.25
N PRO A 224 -12.76 -10.51 -7.76
CA PRO A 224 -12.53 -11.13 -9.06
C PRO A 224 -13.00 -12.58 -9.07
N ARG A 225 -13.80 -12.97 -10.08
CA ARG A 225 -14.43 -14.31 -10.15
C ARG A 225 -13.41 -15.46 -10.18
N GLY A 226 -12.24 -15.24 -10.77
CA GLY A 226 -11.16 -16.23 -10.86
C GLY A 226 -10.25 -16.28 -9.62
N LEU A 227 -10.39 -15.34 -8.68
CA LEU A 227 -9.51 -15.26 -7.52
C LEU A 227 -9.91 -16.29 -6.46
N LYS A 228 -9.10 -17.35 -6.34
CA LYS A 228 -9.29 -18.41 -5.34
C LYS A 228 -9.08 -17.88 -3.91
N ARG A 229 -9.75 -18.50 -2.93
CA ARG A 229 -9.59 -18.19 -1.50
C ARG A 229 -8.13 -18.32 -1.07
N GLY A 230 -7.68 -17.42 -0.21
CA GLY A 230 -6.29 -17.36 0.26
C GLY A 230 -5.29 -16.85 -0.77
N ARG A 231 -5.74 -16.43 -1.96
CA ARG A 231 -4.90 -15.84 -3.00
C ARG A 231 -5.17 -14.34 -3.13
N TRP A 232 -4.17 -13.63 -3.62
CA TRP A 232 -4.26 -12.22 -3.99
C TRP A 232 -3.93 -12.03 -5.47
N GLU A 233 -4.44 -10.93 -6.01
CA GLU A 233 -4.11 -10.38 -7.32
C GLU A 233 -3.70 -8.92 -7.14
N GLU A 234 -2.67 -8.47 -7.86
CA GLU A 234 -2.23 -7.08 -7.85
C GLU A 234 -2.87 -6.31 -9.01
N LEU A 235 -3.43 -5.13 -8.72
CA LEU A 235 -3.93 -4.25 -9.77
C LEU A 235 -2.78 -3.61 -10.53
N ASP A 236 -2.92 -3.51 -11.85
CA ASP A 236 -1.97 -2.81 -12.70
C ASP A 236 -1.97 -1.30 -12.41
N GLU A 237 -0.90 -0.60 -12.79
CA GLU A 237 -0.77 0.83 -12.51
C GLU A 237 -1.88 1.68 -13.14
N ALA A 238 -2.43 1.28 -14.29
CA ALA A 238 -3.49 2.01 -14.97
C ALA A 238 -4.85 1.84 -14.25
N GLN A 239 -5.13 0.63 -13.75
CA GLN A 239 -6.27 0.31 -12.88
C GLN A 239 -6.19 1.11 -11.59
N VAL A 240 -5.01 1.20 -10.96
CA VAL A 240 -4.84 2.02 -9.75
C VAL A 240 -5.06 3.50 -10.05
N ARG A 241 -4.50 4.04 -11.14
CA ARG A 241 -4.73 5.45 -11.52
C ARG A 241 -6.22 5.74 -11.74
N ARG A 242 -6.94 4.85 -12.43
CA ARG A 242 -8.40 4.95 -12.60
C ARG A 242 -9.12 4.91 -11.26
N LEU A 243 -8.77 3.97 -10.38
CA LEU A 243 -9.35 3.84 -9.05
C LEU A 243 -9.15 5.12 -8.24
N MET A 244 -7.93 5.67 -8.21
CA MET A 244 -7.62 6.93 -7.54
C MET A 244 -8.48 8.07 -8.08
N SER A 245 -8.60 8.19 -9.40
CA SER A 245 -9.45 9.22 -10.03
C SER A 245 -10.91 9.07 -9.66
N THR A 246 -11.46 7.84 -9.68
CA THR A 246 -12.86 7.56 -9.28
C THR A 246 -13.13 7.97 -7.84
N VAL A 247 -12.14 7.80 -6.96
CA VAL A 247 -12.26 8.21 -5.55
C VAL A 247 -11.75 9.63 -5.29
N GLY A 248 -11.53 10.46 -6.33
CA GLY A 248 -11.17 11.86 -6.18
C GLY A 248 -9.76 12.12 -5.62
N LEU A 249 -8.83 11.19 -5.81
CA LEU A 249 -7.41 11.34 -5.48
C LEU A 249 -6.59 11.61 -6.74
N LYS A 250 -5.63 12.53 -6.64
CA LYS A 250 -4.64 12.76 -7.72
C LYS A 250 -3.63 11.63 -7.73
N ALA A 251 -3.48 10.96 -8.87
CA ALA A 251 -2.41 9.99 -9.05
C ALA A 251 -1.06 10.72 -9.25
N PRO A 252 0.06 10.14 -8.78
CA PRO A 252 1.38 10.64 -9.13
C PRO A 252 1.55 10.63 -10.65
N THR A 253 1.91 11.77 -11.21
CA THR A 253 2.37 11.87 -12.59
C THR A 253 3.82 11.42 -12.63
N GLU A 254 4.15 10.50 -13.53
CA GLU A 254 5.55 10.29 -13.88
C GLU A 254 6.05 11.60 -14.50
N ASP A 255 7.00 12.26 -13.84
CA ASP A 255 7.84 13.23 -14.52
C ASP A 255 8.61 12.46 -15.59
N LYS A 256 8.05 12.39 -16.79
CA LYS A 256 8.82 12.10 -18.00
C LYS A 256 9.80 13.25 -18.16
N GLY A 257 10.97 13.11 -17.55
CA GLY A 257 12.12 13.89 -17.92
C GLY A 257 12.35 13.77 -19.42
N GLY A 258 12.25 14.90 -20.13
CA GLY A 258 12.77 15.07 -21.49
C GLY A 258 11.78 14.90 -22.64
N LYS A 259 11.08 16.00 -22.99
CA LYS A 259 11.09 16.63 -24.34
C LYS A 259 10.18 17.87 -24.34
N ARG A 260 10.54 18.87 -23.52
CA ARG A 260 10.21 20.28 -23.79
C ARG A 260 11.54 21.02 -23.74
N GLY A 261 12.15 21.14 -24.91
CA GLY A 261 13.49 21.65 -25.11
C GLY A 261 13.96 21.28 -26.51
N GLY A 262 13.20 21.69 -27.53
CA GLY A 262 13.84 21.96 -28.82
C GLY A 262 14.89 23.06 -28.60
N PRO A 263 15.99 23.09 -29.35
CA PRO A 263 17.02 24.10 -29.16
C PRO A 263 16.37 25.47 -29.37
N VAL A 264 16.20 26.24 -28.29
CA VAL A 264 15.96 27.66 -28.40
C VAL A 264 17.31 28.24 -28.76
N GLU A 265 17.51 28.45 -30.06
CA GLU A 265 18.58 29.26 -30.61
C GLU A 265 18.51 30.63 -29.90
N ARG A 266 19.46 30.85 -28.98
CA ARG A 266 19.63 32.14 -28.32
C ARG A 266 20.15 33.11 -29.37
N ARG A 267 19.24 33.74 -30.10
CA ARG A 267 19.58 34.88 -30.95
C ARG A 267 20.00 36.02 -30.02
N GLN A 268 21.31 36.28 -29.94
CA GLN A 268 21.82 37.50 -29.33
C GLN A 268 21.20 38.69 -30.10
N PRO A 269 20.54 39.63 -29.43
CA PRO A 269 20.20 40.89 -30.08
C PRO A 269 21.48 41.71 -30.27
N ASP A 270 21.71 42.19 -31.49
CA ASP A 270 22.87 43.02 -31.87
C ASP A 270 23.02 44.24 -30.94
N PRO A 271 24.22 44.53 -30.42
CA PRO A 271 24.44 45.59 -29.43
C PRO A 271 24.50 47.02 -30.01
N MET A 272 23.89 47.29 -31.18
CA MET A 272 23.93 48.63 -31.82
C MET A 272 22.56 49.24 -32.14
N GLN A 273 21.49 48.83 -31.45
CA GLN A 273 20.21 49.52 -31.56
C GLN A 273 19.61 49.86 -30.19
N THR A 274 20.29 50.73 -29.46
CA THR A 274 19.62 51.54 -28.43
C THR A 274 20.39 52.84 -28.23
N SER A 275 20.10 53.86 -29.03
CA SER A 275 20.36 55.24 -28.63
C SER A 275 19.55 56.23 -29.46
N MET A 276 18.63 56.91 -28.76
CA MET A 276 17.93 58.16 -29.08
C MET A 276 16.78 58.05 -30.10
N GLY A 277 15.60 58.64 -29.88
CA GLY A 277 15.13 59.53 -28.83
C GLY A 277 13.68 59.91 -29.13
N PHE A 278 12.89 60.21 -28.09
CA PHE A 278 11.57 60.80 -28.21
C PHE A 278 11.67 62.23 -28.80
N ILE A 279 10.68 62.63 -29.64
CA ILE A 279 9.85 63.86 -29.56
C ILE A 279 9.15 64.07 -30.93
N ASN A 280 7.82 64.22 -30.91
CA ASN A 280 6.97 64.67 -32.02
C ASN A 280 7.02 66.20 -32.18
N ARG A 281 7.18 66.72 -33.41
CA ARG A 281 6.35 67.80 -34.03
C ARG A 281 6.87 68.21 -35.42
N GLU A 282 6.03 68.00 -36.43
CA GLU A 282 5.66 68.87 -37.59
C GLU A 282 6.71 69.62 -38.46
N PRO A 283 6.36 69.93 -39.73
CA PRO A 283 7.26 69.81 -40.87
C PRO A 283 7.69 71.15 -41.48
N VAL A 284 8.81 71.16 -42.21
CA VAL A 284 9.10 72.19 -43.22
C VAL A 284 9.82 71.56 -44.42
N LEU A 285 9.25 71.83 -45.60
CA LEU A 285 9.79 71.86 -46.96
C LEU A 285 11.34 71.69 -47.08
N THR A 286 11.94 71.04 -48.09
CA THR A 286 11.86 71.37 -49.52
C THR A 286 12.71 70.39 -50.36
N THR A 287 12.18 70.01 -51.53
CA THR A 287 12.82 69.84 -52.87
C THR A 287 14.06 68.96 -53.16
N HIS A 288 13.86 68.19 -54.25
CA HIS A 288 14.79 67.71 -55.30
C HIS A 288 15.82 66.63 -54.91
N GLY A 289 16.07 65.60 -55.71
CA GLY A 289 15.59 65.23 -57.03
C GLY A 289 16.47 64.10 -57.59
N GLN A 290 15.81 63.15 -58.25
CA GLN A 290 16.23 62.44 -59.47
C GLN A 290 17.36 61.38 -59.49
N LEU A 291 17.00 60.30 -60.24
CA LEU A 291 17.76 59.35 -61.07
C LEU A 291 17.91 57.92 -60.51
N ASP A 292 17.11 56.91 -60.95
CA ASP A 292 17.10 56.15 -62.24
C ASP A 292 18.48 55.48 -62.51
N GLN A 293 18.72 54.17 -62.73
CA GLN A 293 17.95 53.02 -63.25
C GLN A 293 18.60 51.64 -62.88
N PRO A 294 17.95 50.50 -63.21
CA PRO A 294 18.19 49.16 -62.65
C PRO A 294 18.84 48.14 -63.64
N ARG A 295 19.11 46.89 -63.19
CA ARG A 295 18.78 45.64 -63.94
C ARG A 295 19.14 44.30 -63.24
N ARG A 296 18.14 43.37 -63.30
CA ARG A 296 18.15 41.90 -63.55
C ARG A 296 19.48 41.13 -63.39
N GLY A 297 19.60 39.96 -62.76
CA GLY A 297 18.69 38.82 -62.53
C GLY A 297 19.06 37.60 -63.40
N ARG A 298 19.61 36.51 -62.82
CA ARG A 298 19.69 35.11 -63.38
C ARG A 298 20.29 34.16 -62.31
N ARG A 299 19.55 33.22 -61.68
CA ARG A 299 19.14 31.83 -62.04
C ARG A 299 20.31 30.83 -62.28
N GLY A 300 20.38 29.78 -61.45
CA GLY A 300 21.35 28.66 -61.45
C GLY A 300 21.25 27.68 -62.63
N PRO A 301 21.96 26.53 -62.62
CA PRO A 301 21.35 25.25 -62.17
C PRO A 301 22.33 24.19 -61.60
N ALA A 302 21.78 23.01 -61.29
CA ALA A 302 22.39 21.80 -60.74
C ALA A 302 23.04 20.87 -61.79
N GLY A 303 23.86 19.91 -61.34
CA GLY A 303 24.12 18.65 -62.07
C GLY A 303 25.38 17.86 -61.68
N GLY A 304 25.18 16.68 -61.07
CA GLY A 304 25.81 15.38 -61.41
C GLY A 304 27.29 15.08 -61.07
N GLY A 305 27.58 13.83 -60.66
CA GLY A 305 28.93 13.25 -60.79
C GLY A 305 29.26 12.08 -59.87
N PHE A 306 29.54 10.92 -60.47
CA PHE A 306 29.91 9.61 -59.91
C PHE A 306 31.38 9.54 -59.43
N GLY A 307 31.75 8.52 -58.64
CA GLY A 307 33.15 8.11 -58.48
C GLY A 307 33.39 7.02 -57.42
N ALA A 308 33.87 5.87 -57.87
CA ALA A 308 34.26 4.69 -57.08
C ALA A 308 35.80 4.58 -56.90
N GLY A 309 36.25 3.76 -55.95
CA GLY A 309 37.64 3.25 -55.80
C GLY A 309 38.00 3.01 -54.32
N LEU A 310 38.10 1.78 -53.80
CA LEU A 310 39.12 0.71 -53.93
C LEU A 310 40.48 0.98 -53.23
N GLY A 311 40.93 -0.03 -52.45
CA GLY A 311 42.29 -0.23 -51.92
C GLY A 311 42.33 -0.21 -50.39
N GLY A 312 42.42 -1.33 -49.66
CA GLY A 312 43.60 -2.23 -49.48
C GLY A 312 44.25 -1.87 -48.12
N GLY A 313 44.62 -2.73 -47.16
CA GLY A 313 45.10 -4.12 -47.08
C GLY A 313 46.24 -4.14 -46.03
N TYR A 314 46.59 -5.32 -45.47
CA TYR A 314 47.65 -5.65 -44.47
C TYR A 314 47.26 -5.46 -42.97
N ALA A 315 47.13 -6.46 -42.07
CA ALA A 315 47.76 -7.77 -41.77
C ALA A 315 49.10 -7.72 -41.00
N GLY A 316 49.17 -8.39 -39.82
CA GLY A 316 50.43 -8.91 -39.24
C GLY A 316 50.65 -8.75 -37.72
N LEU A 317 50.57 -9.87 -36.98
CA LEU A 317 50.98 -10.18 -35.57
C LEU A 317 52.53 -10.16 -35.36
N PRO A 318 53.17 -10.69 -34.25
CA PRO A 318 52.82 -10.92 -32.82
C PRO A 318 53.95 -10.56 -31.78
N GLY A 319 53.66 -10.67 -30.46
CA GLY A 319 54.46 -11.53 -29.55
C GLY A 319 55.39 -10.93 -28.46
N TYR A 320 55.34 -11.59 -27.28
CA TYR A 320 56.28 -11.62 -26.11
C TYR A 320 56.38 -10.38 -25.18
N GLY A 321 56.48 -10.46 -23.84
CA GLY A 321 56.69 -11.55 -22.89
C GLY A 321 57.57 -11.07 -21.70
N GLY A 322 57.29 -11.53 -20.47
CA GLY A 322 58.16 -11.41 -19.27
C GLY A 322 57.73 -10.33 -18.26
N ALA A 323 57.28 -10.57 -17.02
CA ALA A 323 57.67 -11.46 -15.90
C ALA A 323 58.81 -10.91 -15.01
N SER A 324 58.48 -10.56 -13.75
CA SER A 324 59.21 -10.82 -12.48
C SER A 324 58.66 -9.89 -11.37
N ARG A 325 58.05 -10.39 -10.28
CA ARG A 325 58.58 -11.09 -9.08
C ARG A 325 59.28 -10.17 -8.06
N GLN A 326 58.65 -9.99 -6.90
CA GLN A 326 59.11 -10.34 -5.52
C GLN A 326 58.09 -9.71 -4.53
N GLY A 327 57.43 -10.43 -3.61
CA GLY A 327 57.98 -11.31 -2.57
C GLY A 327 58.35 -10.42 -1.38
N GLY A 328 57.69 -10.37 -0.22
CA GLY A 328 57.10 -11.42 0.62
C GLY A 328 57.74 -11.28 2.01
N ARG A 329 56.96 -11.34 3.10
CA ARG A 329 57.45 -11.71 4.45
C ARG A 329 56.29 -11.80 5.46
N ASP A 330 55.97 -13.03 5.83
CA ASP A 330 55.43 -13.40 7.14
C ASP A 330 56.60 -13.59 8.12
N VAL A 331 56.46 -13.16 9.37
CA VAL A 331 57.21 -13.68 10.53
C VAL A 331 56.35 -13.57 11.79
N ASP A 332 56.28 -14.69 12.51
CA ASP A 332 55.76 -14.88 13.87
C ASP A 332 56.36 -13.95 14.94
N GLY A 333 55.61 -13.75 16.03
CA GLY A 333 56.21 -13.70 17.37
C GLY A 333 55.82 -12.54 18.31
N ASN A 334 55.12 -12.93 19.39
CA ASN A 334 55.25 -12.43 20.77
C ASN A 334 54.30 -11.31 21.31
N ARG A 335 53.24 -11.76 21.99
CA ARG A 335 52.97 -11.67 23.46
C ARG A 335 52.92 -10.30 24.16
N ALA A 336 51.70 -9.93 24.59
CA ALA A 336 51.29 -9.51 25.95
C ALA A 336 49.74 -9.49 25.94
N SER A 337 48.94 -10.32 26.62
CA SER A 337 48.89 -10.79 28.01
C SER A 337 48.76 -9.68 29.05
N TYR A 338 47.54 -9.18 29.23
CA TYR A 338 47.05 -8.79 30.56
C TYR A 338 45.98 -9.80 30.98
N GLY A 339 46.32 -10.59 31.99
CA GLY A 339 45.42 -11.47 32.71
C GLY A 339 45.23 -10.97 34.14
N GLY A 340 44.02 -11.21 34.65
CA GLY A 340 43.63 -11.23 36.05
C GLY A 340 42.17 -11.71 36.04
N ALA A 341 41.84 -13.00 36.20
CA ALA A 341 41.96 -13.87 37.39
C ALA A 341 41.29 -13.23 38.62
N GLY A 342 40.34 -13.84 39.32
CA GLY A 342 39.73 -15.19 39.28
C GLY A 342 38.33 -15.11 39.90
N ALA A 343 37.67 -16.15 40.41
CA ALA A 343 37.94 -17.57 40.51
C ALA A 343 36.59 -18.25 40.87
N ASN A 344 36.45 -19.49 40.44
CA ASN A 344 35.43 -20.45 40.88
C ASN A 344 35.27 -20.51 42.41
N LYS A 345 34.04 -20.75 42.89
CA LYS A 345 33.82 -21.74 43.96
C LYS A 345 32.44 -22.38 43.90
N ARG A 346 32.48 -23.70 43.87
CA ARG A 346 31.39 -24.66 44.09
C ARG A 346 30.95 -24.67 45.56
N GLY A 347 29.72 -25.11 45.81
CA GLY A 347 29.20 -25.61 47.09
C GLY A 347 27.67 -25.55 47.06
N ALA A 348 26.92 -26.62 46.77
CA ALA A 348 26.67 -27.84 47.54
C ALA A 348 25.77 -27.64 48.78
N GLY A 349 24.66 -28.40 48.83
CA GLY A 349 23.84 -28.65 50.04
C GLY A 349 22.34 -28.47 49.79
N LYS A 350 21.58 -29.55 49.51
CA LYS A 350 20.70 -30.31 50.45
C LYS A 350 19.44 -29.51 50.85
N GLY A 351 18.21 -30.02 50.88
CA GLY A 351 17.55 -31.32 50.70
C GLY A 351 16.05 -31.01 50.48
N GLY A 352 15.18 -31.92 50.07
CA GLY A 352 14.97 -33.22 50.65
C GLY A 352 14.04 -34.07 49.80
N ARG A 353 14.28 -35.38 49.88
CA ARG A 353 13.34 -36.45 49.55
C ARG A 353 12.37 -36.61 50.72
N ASN A 354 11.10 -36.91 50.46
CA ASN A 354 10.65 -38.27 50.74
C ASN A 354 9.38 -38.69 49.98
N PRO A 355 9.30 -40.00 49.62
CA PRO A 355 8.18 -40.64 48.96
C PRO A 355 7.35 -41.52 49.93
N ASN A 356 6.06 -41.72 49.62
CA ASN A 356 5.21 -42.86 49.98
C ASN A 356 3.83 -42.54 49.36
N GLY A 357 3.16 -43.39 48.57
CA GLY A 357 2.99 -44.82 48.74
C GLY A 357 1.63 -45.05 49.39
N ASN A 358 0.56 -45.18 48.59
CA ASN A 358 -0.45 -46.21 48.86
C ASN A 358 -1.38 -46.53 47.68
N ARG A 359 -1.75 -47.80 47.70
CA ARG A 359 -2.36 -48.66 46.70
C ARG A 359 -3.83 -48.89 47.04
N ALA A 360 -4.58 -49.24 45.99
CA ALA A 360 -5.92 -49.82 45.87
C ALA A 360 -6.66 -50.40 47.10
N GLU A 361 -7.98 -50.16 47.10
CA GLU A 361 -9.13 -51.10 47.27
C GLU A 361 -10.39 -50.20 47.26
N GLY A 362 -11.57 -50.49 46.70
CA GLY A 362 -12.27 -51.68 46.24
C GLY A 362 -13.77 -51.32 46.38
N GLY A 363 -14.65 -51.68 45.44
CA GLY A 363 -16.09 -51.42 45.63
C GLY A 363 -16.94 -51.44 44.37
N ALA A 364 -17.49 -52.60 44.06
CA ALA A 364 -18.36 -52.90 42.93
C ALA A 364 -19.80 -52.36 43.07
N ARG A 365 -20.57 -52.57 41.99
CA ARG A 365 -22.05 -52.56 41.82
C ARG A 365 -22.60 -51.19 41.37
N GLY A 366 -23.39 -51.06 40.31
CA GLY A 366 -23.94 -52.01 39.34
C GLY A 366 -24.79 -51.23 38.34
N GLY A 367 -24.76 -51.62 37.07
CA GLY A 367 -25.82 -51.27 36.11
C GLY A 367 -27.13 -52.03 36.42
N PRO A 368 -28.15 -52.05 35.53
CA PRO A 368 -28.00 -51.90 34.08
C PRO A 368 -29.04 -51.01 33.36
N ARG A 369 -28.64 -50.66 32.14
CA ARG A 369 -29.45 -50.18 31.02
C ARG A 369 -30.50 -51.20 30.58
N THR A 370 -31.55 -50.76 29.87
CA THR A 370 -32.09 -51.33 28.60
C THR A 370 -33.41 -50.58 28.22
N PRO A 371 -34.01 -50.75 27.01
CA PRO A 371 -33.40 -50.50 25.70
C PRO A 371 -34.34 -49.80 24.68
N GLN A 372 -33.70 -49.45 23.58
CA GLN A 372 -34.20 -49.00 22.29
C GLN A 372 -35.20 -50.01 21.66
N GLN A 373 -36.33 -49.53 21.13
CA GLN A 373 -37.26 -50.31 20.29
C GLN A 373 -37.17 -49.87 18.82
N ARG A 374 -37.12 -50.86 17.91
CA ARG A 374 -37.29 -50.70 16.46
C ARG A 374 -38.27 -51.78 15.95
N ASN A 375 -39.31 -51.30 15.26
CA ASN A 375 -40.15 -51.91 14.22
C ASN A 375 -40.54 -53.40 14.24
N ARG A 376 -41.86 -53.64 14.09
CA ARG A 376 -42.44 -54.45 12.99
C ARG A 376 -43.93 -54.17 12.77
N SER A 377 -44.30 -54.26 11.49
CA SER A 377 -45.59 -54.18 10.79
C SER A 377 -46.78 -55.00 11.34
N ARG A 378 -48.02 -54.52 11.12
CA ARG A 378 -49.10 -55.20 10.32
C ARG A 378 -50.45 -54.45 10.31
N SER A 379 -50.99 -54.28 9.10
CA SER A 379 -52.40 -54.36 8.65
C SER A 379 -53.56 -54.24 9.65
N ARG A 380 -54.46 -53.28 9.45
CA ARG A 380 -55.78 -53.45 8.78
C ARG A 380 -56.40 -52.10 8.49
#